data_AF-A0A7W1SJA9-F1
#
_entry.id   AF-A0A7W1SJA9-F1
#
_cell.length_a   1.000
_cell.length_b   1.000
_cell.length_c   1.000
_cell.angle_alpha   90.00
_cell.angle_beta   90.00
_cell.angle_gamma   90.00
#
_symmetry.space_group_name_H-M   'P 1'
#
loop_
_entity.id
_entity.type
_entity.pdbx_description
1 polymer ?
#
loop_
_entity_poly.entity_id
_entity_poly.type
_entity_poly.pdbx_seq_one_letter_code
_entity_poly.pdbx_strand_id
1 'polypeptide(L)'
;EWTRKLVHFGGGLIAASFPWLFTTHWTVLALGSAFFLILWATRRVGLLQSVHGVARRSEGGLYYPVAVYLLFLIAAQRPVFYLIAILALVLSDTVAAVLGSQYGRVNYTVEQDRRTLEGSAVFFVSTFLVVHLPLLLLGNVPPALSVLVAFQIALLMTLFEGISLRGNDNLVVPLMTYFLLLKLTTQEPGFLAYQIAAQLVIMTLVALVAWRYQFLTASGAMGFMLFFYGAYSLGGEEWTVAPAVALVAYTAFYLVRCRPQGEADPRYQVVAAFYVSIVPGLLYIANNTFEKVVRVPGFGEGDPFYAAFLGAVAAQVALVVYHTDPSVARADLRAGLVRLGAPVAAFLLIVPLGLLVGTNRGTSSFVAAGSIVVLAVLVHALARRLLPLERLRARDGGPWMLRVQTVSVALATALVLPWAVRA
;
A
#
# COMPACT_ATOMS: atom_id res chain seq x y z
N GLU A 1 1.53 -27.91 -4.41
CA GLU A 1 1.96 -26.75 -3.60
C GLU A 1 3.38 -26.88 -3.04
N TRP A 2 3.70 -27.98 -2.33
CA TRP A 2 5.06 -28.24 -1.81
C TRP A 2 6.16 -28.22 -2.86
N THR A 3 5.97 -28.90 -4.00
CA THR A 3 6.93 -28.92 -5.12
C THR A 3 7.22 -27.51 -5.65
N ARG A 4 6.19 -26.67 -5.81
CA ARG A 4 6.34 -25.27 -6.24
C ARG A 4 7.16 -24.47 -5.22
N LYS A 5 6.86 -24.60 -3.93
CA LYS A 5 7.60 -23.90 -2.86
C LYS A 5 9.06 -24.36 -2.80
N LEU A 6 9.34 -25.65 -2.99
CA LEU A 6 10.70 -26.17 -3.08
C LEU A 6 11.46 -25.62 -4.31
N VAL A 7 10.82 -25.56 -5.48
CA VAL A 7 11.43 -24.96 -6.68
C VAL A 7 11.67 -23.46 -6.48
N HIS A 8 10.72 -22.76 -5.86
CA HIS A 8 10.87 -21.33 -5.54
C HIS A 8 11.99 -21.09 -4.53
N PHE A 9 12.05 -21.88 -3.46
CA PHE A 9 13.09 -21.82 -2.45
C PHE A 9 14.49 -22.14 -3.02
N GLY A 10 14.61 -23.26 -3.76
CA GLY A 10 15.87 -23.67 -4.37
C GLY A 10 16.36 -22.69 -5.44
N GLY A 11 15.46 -22.27 -6.34
CA GLY A 11 15.75 -21.22 -7.33
C GLY A 11 16.10 -19.89 -6.66
N GLY A 12 15.50 -19.61 -5.50
CA GLY A 12 15.81 -18.51 -4.59
C GLY A 12 17.23 -18.48 -4.09
N LEU A 13 17.67 -19.60 -3.49
CA LEU A 13 19.02 -19.72 -2.98
C LEU A 13 20.07 -19.61 -4.08
N ILE A 14 19.78 -20.17 -5.27
CA ILE A 14 20.64 -20.00 -6.44
C ILE A 14 20.67 -18.53 -6.85
N ALA A 15 19.50 -17.89 -7.00
CA ALA A 15 19.40 -16.47 -7.36
C ALA A 15 20.14 -15.56 -6.36
N ALA A 16 20.04 -15.86 -5.07
CA ALA A 16 20.72 -15.12 -4.01
C ALA A 16 22.24 -15.03 -4.21
N SER A 17 22.85 -16.02 -4.88
CA SER A 17 24.29 -16.03 -5.18
C SER A 17 24.70 -15.23 -6.44
N PHE A 18 23.73 -14.74 -7.23
CA PHE A 18 24.00 -14.09 -8.52
C PHE A 18 25.00 -12.93 -8.47
N PRO A 19 24.99 -12.01 -7.47
CA PRO A 19 25.94 -10.90 -7.43
C PRO A 19 27.40 -11.33 -7.39
N TRP A 20 27.67 -12.57 -6.95
CA TRP A 20 29.02 -13.14 -6.89
C TRP A 20 29.36 -14.05 -8.07
N LEU A 21 28.35 -14.58 -8.77
CA LEU A 21 28.54 -15.47 -9.91
C LEU A 21 28.59 -14.73 -11.25
N PHE A 22 27.89 -13.61 -11.37
CA PHE A 22 27.72 -12.90 -12.62
C PHE A 22 28.18 -11.45 -12.51
N THR A 23 28.99 -11.02 -13.48
CA THR A 23 29.46 -9.63 -13.58
C THR A 23 28.59 -8.78 -14.51
N THR A 24 27.88 -9.43 -15.45
CA THR A 24 27.14 -8.75 -16.52
C THR A 24 25.64 -9.00 -16.38
N HIS A 25 24.85 -7.93 -16.34
CA HIS A 25 23.38 -8.02 -16.22
C HIS A 25 22.71 -8.73 -17.40
N TRP A 26 23.33 -8.75 -18.58
CA TRP A 26 22.85 -9.48 -19.76
C TRP A 26 22.70 -10.98 -19.51
N THR A 27 23.60 -11.60 -18.72
CA THR A 27 23.51 -13.03 -18.39
C THR A 27 22.27 -13.30 -17.53
N VAL A 28 22.04 -12.47 -16.52
CA VAL A 28 20.87 -12.59 -15.63
C VAL A 28 19.58 -12.26 -16.37
N LEU A 29 19.61 -11.29 -17.31
CA LEU A 29 18.49 -10.99 -18.20
C LEU A 29 18.14 -12.20 -19.06
N ALA A 30 19.12 -12.81 -19.74
CA ALA A 30 18.90 -13.97 -20.59
C ALA A 30 18.30 -15.14 -19.79
N LEU A 31 18.85 -15.45 -18.61
CA LEU A 31 18.34 -16.50 -17.73
C LEU A 31 16.92 -16.18 -17.23
N GLY A 32 16.69 -14.95 -16.76
CA GLY A 32 15.40 -14.48 -16.27
C GLY A 32 14.32 -14.48 -17.35
N SER A 33 14.65 -14.01 -18.56
CA SER A 33 13.76 -14.04 -19.73
C SER A 33 13.46 -15.47 -20.17
N ALA A 34 14.46 -16.36 -20.22
CA ALA A 34 14.24 -17.77 -20.56
C ALA A 34 13.30 -18.44 -19.54
N PHE A 35 13.56 -18.25 -18.24
CA PHE A 35 12.72 -18.82 -17.19
C PHE A 35 11.29 -18.25 -17.23
N PHE A 36 11.15 -16.93 -17.41
CA PHE A 36 9.84 -16.28 -17.58
C PHE A 36 9.08 -16.86 -18.77
N LEU A 37 9.73 -16.98 -19.94
CA LEU A 37 9.10 -17.51 -21.16
C LEU A 37 8.68 -18.96 -20.99
N ILE A 38 9.50 -19.79 -20.33
CA ILE A 38 9.15 -21.19 -20.03
C ILE A 38 7.91 -21.23 -19.14
N LEU A 39 7.87 -20.47 -18.04
CA LEU A 39 6.71 -20.43 -17.15
C LEU A 39 5.46 -19.90 -17.86
N TRP A 40 5.61 -18.82 -18.64
CA TRP A 40 4.51 -18.25 -19.40
C TRP A 40 3.95 -19.24 -20.44
N ALA A 41 4.82 -19.87 -21.24
CA ALA A 41 4.43 -20.81 -22.27
C ALA A 41 3.79 -22.06 -21.67
N THR A 42 4.44 -22.70 -20.69
CA THR A 42 3.92 -23.91 -20.03
C THR A 42 2.58 -23.67 -19.35
N ARG A 43 2.37 -22.48 -18.76
CA ARG A 43 1.07 -22.06 -18.24
C ARG A 43 0.00 -21.94 -19.33
N ARG A 44 0.33 -21.38 -20.50
CA ARG A 44 -0.60 -21.24 -21.63
C ARG A 44 -1.05 -22.58 -22.19
N VAL A 45 -0.14 -23.56 -22.24
CA VAL A 45 -0.42 -24.91 -22.77
C VAL A 45 -0.89 -25.90 -21.70
N GLY A 46 -0.99 -25.48 -20.44
CA GLY A 46 -1.46 -26.34 -19.34
C GLY A 46 -0.45 -27.40 -18.87
N LEU A 47 0.84 -27.24 -19.18
CA LEU A 47 1.92 -28.11 -18.71
C LEU A 47 2.47 -27.63 -17.35
N LEU A 48 3.26 -28.48 -16.67
CA LEU A 48 3.83 -28.19 -15.33
C LEU A 48 2.76 -27.81 -14.30
N GLN A 49 1.66 -28.56 -14.23
CA GLN A 49 0.60 -28.35 -13.23
C GLN A 49 1.13 -28.52 -11.79
N SER A 50 2.26 -29.16 -11.54
CA SER A 50 2.90 -29.16 -10.22
C SER A 50 3.50 -27.80 -9.81
N VAL A 51 3.83 -26.95 -10.81
CA VAL A 51 4.38 -25.60 -10.65
C VAL A 51 3.28 -24.53 -10.75
N HIS A 52 2.32 -24.72 -11.67
CA HIS A 52 1.18 -23.82 -11.88
C HIS A 52 -0.05 -24.16 -11.04
N GLY A 53 -0.16 -25.42 -10.57
CA GLY A 53 -1.35 -25.98 -9.95
C GLY A 53 -1.56 -25.47 -8.55
N VAL A 54 -2.29 -24.37 -8.49
CA VAL A 54 -3.21 -24.08 -7.41
C VAL A 54 -4.58 -23.95 -8.06
N ALA A 55 -5.65 -24.28 -7.34
CA ALA A 55 -7.03 -23.99 -7.72
C ALA A 55 -7.34 -22.49 -7.94
N ARG A 56 -6.33 -21.61 -7.96
CA ARG A 56 -6.41 -20.15 -7.99
C ARG A 56 -5.51 -19.58 -9.10
N ARG A 57 -6.00 -18.58 -9.83
CA ARG A 57 -5.17 -17.79 -10.77
C ARG A 57 -4.20 -16.89 -9.98
N SER A 58 -2.97 -17.34 -9.73
CA SER A 58 -1.89 -16.52 -9.19
C SER A 58 -0.87 -16.20 -10.27
N GLU A 59 -0.49 -14.93 -10.43
CA GLU A 59 0.56 -14.48 -11.37
C GLU A 59 1.96 -14.50 -10.74
N GLY A 60 2.07 -14.90 -9.47
CA GLY A 60 3.30 -14.83 -8.68
C GLY A 60 4.52 -15.54 -9.29
N GLY A 61 4.31 -16.63 -10.04
CA GLY A 61 5.41 -17.32 -10.74
C GLY A 61 6.08 -16.46 -11.82
N LEU A 62 5.33 -15.56 -12.45
CA LEU A 62 5.84 -14.65 -13.48
C LEU A 62 6.53 -13.42 -12.88
N TYR A 63 6.08 -12.98 -11.70
CA TYR A 63 6.69 -11.86 -10.98
C TYR A 63 8.08 -12.17 -10.43
N TYR A 64 8.32 -13.43 -10.09
CA TYR A 64 9.58 -13.87 -9.50
C TYR A 64 10.84 -13.58 -10.36
N PRO A 65 10.96 -14.05 -11.63
CA PRO A 65 12.12 -13.74 -12.45
C PRO A 65 12.27 -12.25 -12.75
N VAL A 66 11.17 -11.50 -12.81
CA VAL A 66 11.18 -10.05 -12.97
C VAL A 66 11.81 -9.37 -11.75
N ALA A 67 11.39 -9.75 -10.55
CA ALA A 67 11.94 -9.22 -9.30
C ALA A 67 13.44 -9.51 -9.17
N VAL A 68 13.86 -10.75 -9.46
CA VAL A 68 15.27 -11.18 -9.41
C VAL A 68 16.13 -10.34 -10.36
N TYR A 69 15.69 -10.16 -11.61
CA TYR A 69 16.43 -9.36 -12.59
C TYR A 69 16.49 -7.88 -12.22
N LEU A 70 15.35 -7.29 -11.85
CA LEU A 70 15.28 -5.88 -11.45
C LEU A 70 16.20 -5.62 -10.25
N LEU A 71 16.16 -6.48 -9.23
CA LEU A 71 17.07 -6.38 -8.09
C LEU A 71 18.52 -6.50 -8.49
N PHE A 72 18.86 -7.44 -9.38
CA PHE A 72 20.24 -7.61 -9.83
C PHE A 72 20.76 -6.34 -10.51
N LEU A 73 19.90 -5.68 -11.29
CA LEU A 73 20.22 -4.43 -11.96
C LEU A 73 20.41 -3.28 -10.96
N ILE A 74 19.45 -3.06 -10.05
CA ILE A 74 19.47 -1.89 -9.14
C ILE A 74 20.38 -2.07 -7.93
N ALA A 75 20.73 -3.30 -7.56
CA ALA A 75 21.57 -3.64 -6.41
C ALA A 75 23.00 -4.04 -6.79
N ALA A 76 23.44 -3.74 -8.02
CA ALA A 76 24.76 -4.12 -8.54
C ALA A 76 25.93 -3.71 -7.61
N GLN A 77 25.80 -2.58 -6.91
CA GLN A 77 26.83 -2.07 -5.98
C GLN A 77 26.58 -2.45 -4.51
N ARG A 78 25.55 -3.26 -4.23
CA ARG A 78 25.08 -3.59 -2.87
C ARG A 78 24.73 -5.09 -2.79
N PRO A 79 25.71 -6.01 -2.97
CA PRO A 79 25.45 -7.46 -3.04
C PRO A 79 24.80 -8.02 -1.77
N VAL A 80 25.13 -7.48 -0.59
CA VAL A 80 24.49 -7.88 0.68
C VAL A 80 23.01 -7.47 0.71
N PHE A 81 22.65 -6.31 0.17
CA PHE A 81 21.26 -5.86 0.15
C PHE A 81 20.44 -6.67 -0.86
N TYR A 82 21.05 -7.03 -1.99
CA TYR A 82 20.46 -7.99 -2.93
C TYR A 82 20.18 -9.33 -2.25
N LEU A 83 21.17 -9.89 -1.56
CA LEU A 83 21.06 -11.15 -0.83
C LEU A 83 19.88 -11.11 0.16
N ILE A 84 19.81 -10.08 0.99
CA ILE A 84 18.72 -9.91 1.96
C ILE A 84 17.36 -9.84 1.27
N ALA A 85 17.25 -9.05 0.18
CA ALA A 85 15.99 -8.90 -0.56
C ALA A 85 15.51 -10.22 -1.17
N ILE A 86 16.40 -11.02 -1.74
CA ILE A 86 16.07 -12.34 -2.28
C ILE A 86 15.74 -13.34 -1.17
N LEU A 87 16.50 -13.36 -0.08
CA LEU A 87 16.21 -14.25 1.05
C LEU A 87 14.87 -13.92 1.71
N ALA A 88 14.51 -12.64 1.83
CA ALA A 88 13.24 -12.22 2.41
C ALA A 88 12.06 -12.73 1.58
N LEU A 89 12.21 -12.73 0.26
CA LEU A 89 11.23 -13.31 -0.65
C LEU A 89 11.11 -14.83 -0.47
N VAL A 90 12.22 -15.57 -0.55
CA VAL A 90 12.13 -17.03 -0.70
C VAL A 90 12.12 -17.79 0.62
N LEU A 91 12.82 -17.30 1.65
CA LEU A 91 12.91 -17.99 2.94
C LEU A 91 11.71 -17.62 3.82
N SER A 92 11.36 -16.33 3.95
CA SER A 92 10.26 -15.93 4.82
C SER A 92 8.91 -16.45 4.33
N ASP A 93 8.60 -16.34 3.04
CA ASP A 93 7.36 -16.89 2.48
C ASP A 93 7.29 -18.40 2.68
N THR A 94 8.36 -19.13 2.36
CA THR A 94 8.38 -20.59 2.49
C THR A 94 8.18 -21.02 3.93
N VAL A 95 8.90 -20.42 4.89
CA VAL A 95 8.81 -20.79 6.32
C VAL A 95 7.44 -20.42 6.89
N ALA A 96 6.92 -19.22 6.57
CA ALA A 96 5.59 -18.78 6.99
C ALA A 96 4.49 -19.68 6.44
N ALA A 97 4.60 -20.11 5.18
CA ALA A 97 3.59 -20.94 4.56
C ALA A 97 3.64 -22.39 5.07
N VAL A 98 4.83 -22.91 5.41
CA VAL A 98 4.97 -24.24 6.04
C VAL A 98 4.44 -24.22 7.45
N LEU A 99 4.98 -23.38 8.32
CA LEU A 99 4.60 -23.35 9.74
C LEU A 99 3.20 -22.78 9.94
N GLY A 100 2.78 -21.79 9.16
CA GLY A 100 1.43 -21.23 9.20
C GLY A 100 0.35 -22.24 8.79
N SER A 101 0.67 -23.19 7.89
CA SER A 101 -0.25 -24.27 7.53
C SER A 101 -0.37 -25.37 8.59
N GLN A 102 0.70 -25.59 9.38
CA GLN A 102 0.75 -26.62 10.41
C GLN A 102 0.23 -26.13 11.77
N TYR A 103 0.53 -24.87 12.13
CA TYR A 103 0.27 -24.31 13.46
C TYR A 103 -0.76 -23.18 13.48
N GLY A 104 -1.29 -22.78 12.32
CA GLY A 104 -2.25 -21.69 12.21
C GLY A 104 -3.58 -21.99 12.90
N ARG A 105 -4.02 -21.11 13.80
CA ARG A 105 -5.29 -21.23 14.53
C ARG A 105 -6.17 -20.02 14.31
N VAL A 106 -5.59 -18.82 14.42
CA VAL A 106 -6.35 -17.57 14.28
C VAL A 106 -6.34 -17.11 12.83
N ASN A 107 -7.47 -17.32 12.16
CA ASN A 107 -7.63 -16.99 10.75
C ASN A 107 -8.15 -15.56 10.56
N TYR A 108 -7.65 -14.88 9.53
CA TYR A 108 -8.24 -13.65 9.01
C TYR A 108 -8.38 -13.75 7.48
N THR A 109 -9.35 -13.01 6.94
CA THR A 109 -9.65 -13.04 5.50
C THR A 109 -9.02 -11.84 4.81
N VAL A 110 -8.46 -12.08 3.62
CA VAL A 110 -7.85 -11.08 2.74
C VAL A 110 -8.50 -11.24 1.37
N GLU A 111 -9.50 -10.41 1.08
CA GLU A 111 -10.33 -10.54 -0.13
C GLU A 111 -10.92 -11.96 -0.26
N GLN A 112 -10.35 -12.80 -1.15
CA GLN A 112 -10.80 -14.19 -1.38
C GLN A 112 -9.91 -15.23 -0.69
N ASP A 113 -8.79 -14.80 -0.11
CA ASP A 113 -7.80 -15.67 0.51
C ASP A 113 -7.94 -15.69 2.04
N ARG A 114 -7.55 -16.81 2.67
CA ARG A 114 -7.46 -16.93 4.12
C ARG A 114 -6.00 -16.97 4.54
N ARG A 115 -5.68 -16.25 5.62
CA ARG A 115 -4.36 -16.18 6.23
C ARG A 115 -4.48 -16.41 7.74
N THR A 116 -3.36 -16.68 8.40
CA THR A 116 -3.30 -16.93 9.83
C THR A 116 -2.36 -15.95 10.53
N LEU A 117 -2.72 -15.51 11.74
CA LEU A 117 -1.86 -14.63 12.52
C LEU A 117 -0.53 -15.30 12.87
N GLU A 118 -0.54 -16.62 13.10
CA GLU A 118 0.67 -17.39 13.34
C GLU A 118 1.58 -17.41 12.11
N GLY A 119 1.01 -17.54 10.91
CA GLY A 119 1.77 -17.42 9.66
C GLY A 119 2.43 -16.05 9.51
N SER A 120 1.70 -14.97 9.83
CA SER A 120 2.25 -13.61 9.86
C SER A 120 3.35 -13.43 10.91
N ALA A 121 3.21 -14.01 12.10
CA ALA A 121 4.23 -13.97 13.14
C ALA A 121 5.50 -14.71 12.74
N VAL A 122 5.35 -15.89 12.12
CA VAL A 122 6.48 -16.64 11.56
C VAL A 122 7.17 -15.82 10.46
N PHE A 123 6.41 -15.21 9.55
CA PHE A 123 6.95 -14.35 8.50
C PHE A 123 7.72 -13.16 9.08
N PHE A 124 7.19 -12.53 10.13
CA PHE A 124 7.85 -11.42 10.83
C PHE A 124 9.20 -11.87 11.40
N VAL A 125 9.22 -12.95 12.18
CA VAL A 125 10.44 -13.45 12.82
C VAL A 125 11.47 -13.90 11.79
N SER A 126 11.04 -14.64 10.74
CA SER A 126 11.95 -15.07 9.69
C SER A 126 12.53 -13.89 8.93
N THR A 127 11.72 -12.89 8.59
CA THR A 127 12.18 -11.67 7.89
C THR A 127 13.13 -10.88 8.77
N PHE A 128 12.86 -10.77 10.06
CA PHE A 128 13.77 -10.13 11.01
C PHE A 128 15.15 -10.80 10.98
N LEU A 129 15.22 -12.13 11.08
CA LEU A 129 16.49 -12.86 11.06
C LEU A 129 17.20 -12.75 9.70
N VAL A 130 16.45 -12.85 8.61
CA VAL A 130 16.97 -12.74 7.24
C VAL A 130 17.55 -11.37 6.94
N VAL A 131 17.02 -10.31 7.56
CA VAL A 131 17.59 -8.97 7.44
C VAL A 131 18.74 -8.77 8.42
N HIS A 132 18.53 -9.12 9.70
CA HIS A 132 19.46 -8.84 10.77
C HIS A 132 20.79 -9.58 10.61
N LEU A 133 20.77 -10.89 10.30
CA LEU A 133 21.99 -11.70 10.26
C LEU A 133 22.94 -11.29 9.14
N PRO A 134 22.51 -11.13 7.86
CA PRO A 134 23.42 -10.66 6.82
C PRO A 134 23.84 -9.20 7.03
N LEU A 135 22.97 -8.33 7.58
CA LEU A 135 23.38 -6.98 7.94
C LEU A 135 24.43 -6.96 9.05
N LEU A 136 24.33 -7.83 10.05
CA LEU A 136 25.28 -7.89 11.16
C LEU A 136 26.63 -8.51 10.74
N LEU A 137 26.58 -9.57 9.93
CA LEU A 137 27.75 -10.38 9.58
C LEU A 137 28.48 -9.86 8.34
N LEU A 138 27.75 -9.26 7.39
CA LEU A 138 28.28 -8.85 6.07
C LEU A 138 28.05 -7.37 5.76
N GLY A 139 27.06 -6.74 6.38
CA GLY A 139 26.81 -5.30 6.27
C GLY A 139 27.68 -4.56 7.28
N ASN A 140 28.49 -3.60 6.85
CA ASN A 140 29.25 -2.76 7.78
C ASN A 140 28.33 -1.75 8.51
N VAL A 141 27.35 -2.25 9.27
CA VAL A 141 26.29 -1.50 9.94
C VAL A 141 26.42 -1.72 11.45
N PRO A 142 26.31 -0.67 12.29
CA PRO A 142 26.34 -0.83 13.74
C PRO A 142 25.29 -1.85 14.23
N PRO A 143 25.60 -2.71 15.21
CA PRO A 143 24.68 -3.76 15.67
C PRO A 143 23.29 -3.24 16.08
N ALA A 144 23.25 -2.11 16.81
CA ALA A 144 22.00 -1.48 17.21
C ALA A 144 21.16 -1.03 15.99
N LEU A 145 21.81 -0.42 14.98
CA LEU A 145 21.13 -0.02 13.75
C LEU A 145 20.62 -1.23 12.96
N SER A 146 21.40 -2.31 12.90
CA SER A 146 20.99 -3.57 12.25
C SER A 146 19.70 -4.13 12.85
N VAL A 147 19.58 -4.16 14.19
CA VAL A 147 18.36 -4.62 14.87
C VAL A 147 17.16 -3.74 14.51
N LEU A 148 17.31 -2.42 14.55
CA LEU A 148 16.22 -1.48 14.25
C LEU A 148 15.79 -1.57 12.78
N VAL A 149 16.73 -1.66 11.85
CA VAL A 149 16.46 -1.85 10.41
C VAL A 149 15.73 -3.17 10.18
N ALA A 150 16.20 -4.26 10.78
CA ALA A 150 15.57 -5.57 10.66
C ALA A 150 14.15 -5.59 11.22
N PHE A 151 13.94 -4.98 12.39
CA PHE A 151 12.61 -4.84 12.99
C PHE A 151 11.65 -4.06 12.09
N GLN A 152 12.09 -2.91 11.60
CA GLN A 152 11.30 -2.05 10.73
C GLN A 152 10.91 -2.73 9.42
N ILE A 153 11.87 -3.42 8.77
CA ILE A 153 11.61 -4.16 7.53
C ILE A 153 10.68 -5.34 7.80
N ALA A 154 10.92 -6.12 8.85
CA ALA A 154 10.05 -7.24 9.22
C ALA A 154 8.60 -6.79 9.45
N LEU A 155 8.42 -5.67 10.17
CA LEU A 155 7.10 -5.09 10.46
C LEU A 155 6.36 -4.74 9.16
N LEU A 156 7.00 -3.99 8.27
CA LEU A 156 6.38 -3.55 7.02
C LEU A 156 6.14 -4.70 6.06
N MET A 157 7.11 -5.60 5.88
CA MET A 157 6.98 -6.73 4.96
C MET A 157 5.88 -7.69 5.43
N THR A 158 5.70 -7.87 6.74
CA THR A 158 4.57 -8.64 7.28
C THR A 158 3.22 -8.01 6.93
N LEU A 159 3.12 -6.68 6.94
CA LEU A 159 1.91 -5.98 6.51
C LEU A 159 1.69 -6.12 5.00
N PHE A 160 2.73 -5.91 4.18
CA PHE A 160 2.64 -6.06 2.72
C PHE A 160 2.26 -7.48 2.32
N GLU A 161 2.88 -8.48 2.94
CA GLU A 161 2.53 -9.88 2.79
C GLU A 161 1.07 -10.08 3.21
N GLY A 162 0.69 -9.61 4.40
CA GLY A 162 -0.66 -9.75 4.95
C GLY A 162 -1.78 -9.19 4.07
N ILE A 163 -1.50 -8.21 3.21
CA ILE A 163 -2.45 -7.65 2.24
C ILE A 163 -2.16 -8.02 0.78
N SER A 164 -1.16 -8.88 0.52
CA SER A 164 -0.78 -9.23 -0.84
C SER A 164 -1.92 -9.99 -1.53
N LEU A 165 -2.15 -9.67 -2.80
CA LEU A 165 -3.18 -10.29 -3.63
C LEU A 165 -2.53 -10.94 -4.85
N ARG A 166 -3.01 -12.13 -5.22
CA ARG A 166 -2.64 -12.84 -6.47
C ARG A 166 -1.14 -13.06 -6.66
N GLY A 167 -0.39 -13.15 -5.56
CA GLY A 167 1.06 -13.38 -5.55
C GLY A 167 1.89 -12.14 -5.92
N ASN A 168 1.38 -10.91 -5.73
CA ASN A 168 2.17 -9.70 -5.99
C ASN A 168 3.34 -9.53 -4.99
N ASP A 169 3.26 -10.18 -3.83
CA ASP A 169 4.31 -10.27 -2.82
C ASP A 169 5.65 -10.68 -3.44
N ASN A 170 5.62 -11.58 -4.43
CA ASN A 170 6.80 -12.01 -5.17
C ASN A 170 7.55 -10.88 -5.91
N LEU A 171 6.90 -9.73 -6.11
CA LEU A 171 7.51 -8.51 -6.64
C LEU A 171 7.70 -7.45 -5.55
N VAL A 172 6.66 -7.22 -4.74
CA VAL A 172 6.61 -6.11 -3.78
C VAL A 172 7.57 -6.33 -2.61
N VAL A 173 7.54 -7.51 -1.97
CA VAL A 173 8.38 -7.81 -0.80
C VAL A 173 9.87 -7.62 -1.09
N PRO A 174 10.47 -8.23 -2.14
CA PRO A 174 11.90 -8.10 -2.39
C PRO A 174 12.31 -6.68 -2.80
N LEU A 175 11.52 -5.99 -3.65
CA LEU A 175 11.81 -4.62 -4.07
C LEU A 175 11.69 -3.62 -2.91
N MET A 176 10.64 -3.75 -2.09
CA MET A 176 10.45 -2.88 -0.93
C MET A 176 11.49 -3.15 0.15
N THR A 177 11.88 -4.40 0.37
CA THR A 177 12.98 -4.76 1.28
C THR A 177 14.27 -4.04 0.85
N TYR A 178 14.64 -4.12 -0.43
CA TYR A 178 15.82 -3.42 -0.95
C TYR A 178 15.72 -1.90 -0.79
N PHE A 179 14.59 -1.30 -1.15
CA PHE A 179 14.36 0.14 -0.99
C PHE A 179 14.49 0.58 0.47
N LEU A 180 13.92 -0.17 1.41
CA LEU A 180 13.99 0.14 2.84
C LEU A 180 15.42 -0.03 3.37
N LEU A 181 16.19 -1.02 2.90
CA LEU A 181 17.60 -1.14 3.28
C LEU A 181 18.38 0.10 2.88
N LEU A 182 18.20 0.61 1.65
CA LEU A 182 18.82 1.87 1.20
C LEU A 182 18.42 3.05 2.09
N LYS A 183 17.13 3.18 2.42
CA LYS A 183 16.61 4.31 3.19
C LYS A 183 17.01 4.28 4.67
N LEU A 184 17.03 3.10 5.29
CA LEU A 184 17.10 2.95 6.75
C LEU A 184 18.53 2.75 7.27
N THR A 185 19.41 2.11 6.49
CA THR A 185 20.80 1.83 6.91
C THR A 185 21.69 3.08 6.99
N THR A 186 21.24 4.22 6.45
CA THR A 186 21.94 5.51 6.53
C THR A 186 21.40 6.42 7.64
N GLN A 187 20.44 5.95 8.43
CA GLN A 187 19.80 6.76 9.48
C GLN A 187 20.54 6.64 10.80
N GLU A 188 20.45 7.70 11.61
CA GLU A 188 20.87 7.66 13.00
C GLU A 188 19.97 6.71 13.82
N PRO A 189 20.54 5.82 14.67
CA PRO A 189 19.75 4.84 15.42
C PRO A 189 18.64 5.46 16.28
N GLY A 190 18.93 6.59 16.93
CA GLY A 190 17.94 7.29 17.77
C GLY A 190 16.75 7.81 16.97
N PHE A 191 17.00 8.34 15.76
CA PHE A 191 15.95 8.81 14.86
C PHE A 191 15.11 7.63 14.33
N LEU A 192 15.74 6.52 13.96
CA LEU A 192 15.02 5.33 13.53
C LEU A 192 14.16 4.73 14.65
N ALA A 193 14.66 4.71 15.89
CA ALA A 193 13.89 4.28 17.06
C ALA A 193 12.65 5.16 17.30
N TYR A 194 12.78 6.48 17.15
CA TYR A 194 11.64 7.41 17.21
C TYR A 194 10.61 7.10 16.11
N GLN A 195 11.05 6.90 14.87
CA GLN A 195 10.14 6.56 13.77
C GLN A 195 9.40 5.24 14.00
N ILE A 196 10.09 4.21 14.49
CA ILE A 196 9.49 2.92 14.85
C ILE A 196 8.44 3.13 15.95
N ALA A 197 8.76 3.88 17.00
CA ALA A 197 7.83 4.15 18.09
C ALA A 197 6.56 4.88 17.60
N ALA A 198 6.73 5.94 16.79
CA ALA A 198 5.61 6.67 16.19
C ALA A 198 4.75 5.75 15.30
N GLN A 199 5.37 4.90 14.49
CA GLN A 199 4.65 3.93 13.67
C GLN A 199 3.85 2.94 14.52
N LEU A 200 4.43 2.39 15.60
CA LEU A 200 3.74 1.46 16.48
C LEU A 200 2.52 2.12 17.16
N VAL A 201 2.63 3.40 17.53
CA VAL A 201 1.49 4.17 18.03
C VAL A 201 0.40 4.28 16.95
N ILE A 202 0.75 4.67 15.72
CA ILE A 202 -0.23 4.78 14.63
C ILE A 202 -0.90 3.43 14.35
N MET A 203 -0.12 2.34 14.28
CA MET A 203 -0.65 0.99 14.08
C MET A 203 -1.59 0.58 15.20
N THR A 204 -1.24 0.87 16.45
CA THR A 204 -2.09 0.58 17.61
C THR A 204 -3.40 1.36 17.53
N LEU A 205 -3.37 2.65 17.19
CA LEU A 205 -4.57 3.47 17.07
C LEU A 205 -5.50 2.96 15.94
N VAL A 206 -4.94 2.64 14.77
CA VAL A 206 -5.73 2.07 13.66
C VAL A 206 -6.31 0.70 14.04
N ALA A 207 -5.52 -0.15 14.71
CA ALA A 207 -5.99 -1.45 15.19
C ALA A 207 -7.11 -1.32 16.23
N LEU A 208 -7.00 -0.39 17.17
CA LEU A 208 -8.02 -0.11 18.18
C LEU A 208 -9.32 0.38 17.53
N VAL A 209 -9.24 1.28 16.54
CA VAL A 209 -10.41 1.74 15.77
C VAL A 209 -11.07 0.59 15.04
N ALA A 210 -10.28 -0.23 14.34
CA ALA A 210 -10.78 -1.41 13.63
C ALA A 210 -11.44 -2.42 14.59
N TRP A 211 -10.80 -2.74 15.71
CA TRP A 211 -11.31 -3.66 16.71
C TRP A 211 -12.55 -3.12 17.44
N ARG A 212 -12.58 -1.84 17.79
CA ARG A 212 -13.68 -1.25 18.57
C ARG A 212 -14.95 -1.07 17.77
N TYR A 213 -14.83 -0.76 16.48
CA TYR A 213 -15.96 -0.37 15.63
C TYR A 213 -16.28 -1.36 14.52
N GLN A 214 -15.43 -2.36 14.27
CA GLN A 214 -15.69 -3.53 13.42
C GLN A 214 -16.14 -3.19 11.98
N PHE A 215 -15.83 -1.98 11.48
CA PHE A 215 -16.10 -1.58 10.10
C PHE A 215 -14.90 -1.86 9.16
N LEU A 216 -13.72 -2.10 9.74
CA LEU A 216 -12.51 -2.55 9.05
C LEU A 216 -12.19 -3.98 9.48
N THR A 217 -11.94 -4.85 8.50
CA THR A 217 -11.31 -6.14 8.76
C THR A 217 -9.82 -5.98 9.04
N ALA A 218 -9.17 -7.03 9.55
CA ALA A 218 -7.73 -7.03 9.78
C ALA A 218 -6.95 -6.61 8.52
N SER A 219 -7.34 -7.10 7.33
CA SER A 219 -6.69 -6.76 6.07
C SER A 219 -6.88 -5.30 5.65
N GLY A 220 -8.08 -4.74 5.86
CA GLY A 220 -8.35 -3.31 5.63
C GLY A 220 -7.53 -2.43 6.58
N ALA A 221 -7.45 -2.82 7.85
CA ALA A 221 -6.64 -2.13 8.86
C ALA A 221 -5.15 -2.13 8.48
N MET A 222 -4.59 -3.27 8.05
CA MET A 222 -3.21 -3.36 7.55
C MET A 222 -2.95 -2.41 6.36
N GLY A 223 -3.90 -2.30 5.43
CA GLY A 223 -3.82 -1.36 4.31
C GLY A 223 -3.74 0.11 4.77
N PHE A 224 -4.58 0.50 5.73
CA PHE A 224 -4.51 1.84 6.31
C PHE A 224 -3.23 2.06 7.12
N MET A 225 -2.74 1.07 7.88
CA MET A 225 -1.46 1.16 8.61
C MET A 225 -0.30 1.46 7.65
N LEU A 226 -0.24 0.79 6.50
CA LEU A 226 0.77 1.05 5.48
C LEU A 226 0.62 2.45 4.87
N PHE A 227 -0.61 2.90 4.61
CA PHE A 227 -0.87 4.25 4.10
C PHE A 227 -0.44 5.34 5.09
N PHE A 228 -0.80 5.20 6.38
CA PHE A 228 -0.38 6.13 7.42
C PHE A 228 1.13 6.14 7.62
N TYR A 229 1.78 4.97 7.61
CA TYR A 229 3.24 4.90 7.65
C TYR A 229 3.87 5.61 6.44
N GLY A 230 3.32 5.42 5.24
CA GLY A 230 3.78 6.12 4.04
C GLY A 230 3.67 7.63 4.17
N ALA A 231 2.50 8.14 4.60
CA ALA A 231 2.27 9.56 4.83
C ALA A 231 3.26 10.12 5.87
N TYR A 232 3.44 9.43 7.00
CA TYR A 232 4.37 9.81 8.06
C TYR A 232 5.84 9.79 7.61
N SER A 233 6.30 8.68 7.04
CA SER A 233 7.71 8.41 6.76
C SER A 233 8.23 9.10 5.49
N LEU A 234 7.34 9.46 4.55
CA LEU A 234 7.71 10.12 3.30
C LEU A 234 7.26 11.58 3.24
N GLY A 235 6.08 11.90 3.76
CA GLY A 235 5.55 13.26 3.82
C GLY A 235 5.96 14.01 5.09
N GLY A 236 5.93 13.34 6.25
CA GLY A 236 6.21 13.95 7.55
C GLY A 236 5.01 13.88 8.49
N GLU A 237 5.14 14.47 9.68
CA GLU A 237 4.12 14.40 10.74
C GLU A 237 2.81 15.05 10.31
N GLU A 238 2.90 16.22 9.66
CA GLU A 238 1.77 17.00 9.16
C GLU A 238 0.90 16.24 8.14
N TRP A 239 1.51 15.38 7.32
CA TRP A 239 0.82 14.56 6.30
C TRP A 239 -0.06 13.46 6.91
N THR A 240 0.08 13.16 8.20
CA THR A 240 -0.76 12.16 8.89
C THR A 240 -2.09 12.73 9.39
N VAL A 241 -2.17 14.06 9.56
CA VAL A 241 -3.33 14.74 10.18
C VAL A 241 -4.58 14.58 9.33
N ALA A 242 -4.50 14.88 8.04
CA ALA A 242 -5.65 14.80 7.14
C ALA A 242 -6.26 13.39 7.08
N PRO A 243 -5.47 12.32 6.87
CA PRO A 243 -5.93 10.94 6.98
C PRO A 243 -6.52 10.56 8.34
N ALA A 244 -5.94 11.04 9.45
CA ALA A 244 -6.43 10.76 10.79
C ALA A 244 -7.82 11.36 11.00
N VAL A 245 -8.01 12.64 10.63
CA VAL A 245 -9.32 13.30 10.67
C VAL A 245 -10.32 12.61 9.76
N ALA A 246 -9.90 12.23 8.54
CA ALA A 246 -10.73 11.48 7.61
C ALA A 246 -11.21 10.15 8.20
N LEU A 247 -10.32 9.39 8.84
CA LEU A 247 -10.66 8.11 9.47
C LEU A 247 -11.65 8.31 10.63
N VAL A 248 -11.42 9.31 11.49
CA VAL A 248 -12.31 9.63 12.62
C VAL A 248 -13.68 10.11 12.12
N ALA A 249 -13.71 11.04 11.17
CA ALA A 249 -14.94 11.59 10.60
C ALA A 249 -15.77 10.50 9.91
N TYR A 250 -15.12 9.63 9.12
CA TYR A 250 -15.79 8.52 8.47
C TYR A 250 -16.30 7.49 9.48
N THR A 251 -15.53 7.18 10.52
CA THR A 251 -15.96 6.29 11.60
C THR A 251 -17.19 6.84 12.31
N ALA A 252 -17.19 8.13 12.66
CA ALA A 252 -18.33 8.78 13.30
C ALA A 252 -19.58 8.75 12.38
N PHE A 253 -19.42 9.08 11.10
CA PHE A 253 -20.49 8.98 10.11
C PHE A 253 -21.04 7.55 10.01
N TYR A 254 -20.16 6.56 9.90
CA TYR A 254 -20.52 5.15 9.78
C TYR A 254 -21.36 4.68 10.98
N LEU A 255 -20.94 5.03 12.20
CA LEU A 255 -21.63 4.68 13.45
C LEU A 255 -23.02 5.32 13.58
N VAL A 256 -23.20 6.54 13.08
CA VAL A 256 -24.47 7.28 13.18
C VAL A 256 -25.45 6.91 12.06
N ARG A 257 -24.95 6.68 10.84
CA ARG A 257 -25.79 6.58 9.63
C ARG A 257 -25.83 5.21 8.96
N CYS A 258 -24.74 4.45 9.04
CA CYS A 258 -24.57 3.24 8.23
C CYS A 258 -24.69 1.95 9.03
N ARG A 259 -24.57 2.03 10.36
CA ARG A 259 -24.52 0.90 11.30
C ARG A 259 -25.49 -0.22 10.90
N PRO A 260 -25.02 -1.33 10.31
CA PRO A 260 -25.83 -2.52 10.13
C PRO A 260 -25.65 -3.42 11.36
N GLN A 261 -26.61 -4.30 11.59
CA GLN A 261 -26.58 -5.35 12.60
C GLN A 261 -25.58 -6.50 12.24
N GLY A 262 -24.46 -6.24 11.55
CA GLY A 262 -23.54 -7.28 11.04
C GLY A 262 -22.09 -6.81 10.78
N GLU A 263 -21.18 -7.78 10.70
CA GLU A 263 -19.72 -7.59 10.50
C GLU A 263 -19.37 -6.97 9.14
N ALA A 264 -18.23 -6.27 9.05
CA ALA A 264 -17.72 -5.73 7.79
C ALA A 264 -17.49 -6.82 6.74
N ASP A 265 -17.91 -6.57 5.48
CA ASP A 265 -17.69 -7.50 4.38
C ASP A 265 -16.18 -7.63 4.09
N PRO A 266 -15.56 -8.81 4.31
CA PRO A 266 -14.13 -9.01 4.12
C PRO A 266 -13.69 -9.04 2.66
N ARG A 267 -14.63 -9.15 1.71
CA ARG A 267 -14.33 -9.50 0.31
C ARG A 267 -13.65 -8.38 -0.49
N TYR A 268 -13.68 -7.12 -0.02
CA TYR A 268 -13.21 -5.96 -0.80
C TYR A 268 -12.44 -4.90 0.02
N GLN A 269 -12.01 -5.22 1.24
CA GLN A 269 -11.44 -4.25 2.17
C GLN A 269 -10.02 -3.81 1.80
N VAL A 270 -9.19 -4.70 1.26
CA VAL A 270 -7.84 -4.33 0.77
C VAL A 270 -7.98 -3.47 -0.48
N VAL A 271 -8.88 -3.88 -1.39
CA VAL A 271 -9.14 -3.15 -2.62
C VAL A 271 -9.76 -1.77 -2.33
N ALA A 272 -10.65 -1.67 -1.34
CA ALA A 272 -11.19 -0.39 -0.89
C ALA A 272 -10.13 0.52 -0.28
N ALA A 273 -9.32 0.00 0.65
CA ALA A 273 -8.21 0.75 1.23
C ALA A 273 -7.25 1.26 0.13
N PHE A 274 -6.89 0.40 -0.83
CA PHE A 274 -6.06 0.78 -1.96
C PHE A 274 -6.67 1.92 -2.79
N TYR A 275 -7.94 1.81 -3.21
CA TYR A 275 -8.58 2.83 -4.05
C TYR A 275 -8.81 4.17 -3.35
N VAL A 276 -9.09 4.16 -2.05
CA VAL A 276 -9.21 5.37 -1.23
C VAL A 276 -7.84 6.02 -1.03
N SER A 277 -6.78 5.23 -0.86
CA SER A 277 -5.44 5.71 -0.51
C SER A 277 -4.53 6.01 -1.70
N ILE A 278 -4.72 5.43 -2.88
CA ILE A 278 -3.73 5.50 -3.97
C ILE A 278 -3.46 6.92 -4.46
N VAL A 279 -4.50 7.77 -4.63
CA VAL A 279 -4.30 9.15 -5.11
C VAL A 279 -3.58 10.01 -4.06
N PRO A 280 -4.05 10.10 -2.80
CA PRO A 280 -3.27 10.74 -1.73
C PRO A 280 -1.87 10.14 -1.57
N GLY A 281 -1.74 8.82 -1.75
CA GLY A 281 -0.50 8.06 -1.65
C GLY A 281 0.56 8.54 -2.65
N LEU A 282 0.15 8.66 -3.91
CA LEU A 282 1.01 9.16 -4.98
C LEU A 282 1.44 10.61 -4.74
N LEU A 283 0.62 11.44 -4.07
CA LEU A 283 0.94 12.85 -3.81
C LEU A 283 2.06 13.01 -2.78
N TYR A 284 2.05 12.27 -1.66
CA TYR A 284 3.17 12.33 -0.72
C TYR A 284 4.45 11.67 -1.28
N ILE A 285 4.31 10.63 -2.12
CA ILE A 285 5.45 10.02 -2.83
C ILE A 285 6.06 11.03 -3.80
N ALA A 286 5.21 11.73 -4.57
CA ALA A 286 5.64 12.76 -5.50
C ALA A 286 6.35 13.89 -4.75
N ASN A 287 5.78 14.39 -3.65
CA ASN A 287 6.40 15.42 -2.81
C ASN A 287 7.82 15.02 -2.39
N ASN A 288 7.96 13.84 -1.79
CA ASN A 288 9.27 13.37 -1.32
C ASN A 288 10.27 13.13 -2.47
N THR A 289 9.78 12.72 -3.65
CA THR A 289 10.63 12.50 -4.83
C THR A 289 11.14 13.82 -5.39
N PHE A 290 10.29 14.84 -5.49
CA PHE A 290 10.69 16.16 -5.97
C PHE A 290 11.67 16.83 -5.00
N GLU A 291 11.41 16.73 -3.70
CA GLU A 291 12.29 17.27 -2.66
C GLU A 291 13.71 16.65 -2.71
N LYS A 292 13.80 15.32 -2.87
CA LYS A 292 15.07 14.59 -2.70
C LYS A 292 15.81 14.29 -4.00
N VAL A 293 15.09 14.14 -5.11
CA VAL A 293 15.65 13.66 -6.38
C VAL A 293 15.63 14.76 -7.45
N VAL A 294 14.52 15.47 -7.61
CA VAL A 294 14.32 16.43 -8.70
C VAL A 294 14.41 17.85 -8.16
N ARG A 295 15.64 18.36 -7.95
CA ARG A 295 15.85 19.77 -7.55
C ARG A 295 15.56 20.70 -8.72
N VAL A 296 14.31 21.18 -8.83
CA VAL A 296 13.91 22.18 -9.82
C VAL A 296 13.96 23.58 -9.18
N PRO A 297 14.80 24.51 -9.67
CA PRO A 297 14.83 25.88 -9.17
C PRO A 297 13.45 26.56 -9.29
N GLY A 298 12.96 27.16 -8.21
CA GLY A 298 11.65 27.83 -8.17
C GLY A 298 10.44 26.90 -7.95
N PHE A 299 10.67 25.60 -7.80
CA PHE A 299 9.64 24.63 -7.40
C PHE A 299 9.58 24.58 -5.86
N GLY A 300 8.96 25.63 -5.30
CA GLY A 300 8.48 25.75 -3.91
C GLY A 300 9.52 25.54 -2.79
N GLU A 301 9.86 26.60 -2.06
CA GLU A 301 10.22 26.45 -0.66
C GLU A 301 8.97 25.94 0.09
N GLY A 302 8.85 24.63 0.34
CA GLY A 302 7.71 24.02 1.01
C GLY A 302 7.23 22.70 0.37
N ASP A 303 6.00 22.29 0.69
CA ASP A 303 5.39 21.04 0.23
C ASP A 303 4.38 21.24 -0.92
N PRO A 304 4.82 21.30 -2.19
CA PRO A 304 3.97 21.69 -3.33
C PRO A 304 2.77 20.77 -3.60
N PHE A 305 2.83 19.52 -3.14
CA PHE A 305 1.74 18.56 -3.33
C PHE A 305 0.77 18.51 -2.14
N TYR A 306 1.04 19.24 -1.05
CA TYR A 306 0.27 19.15 0.19
C TYR A 306 -1.17 19.64 0.03
N ALA A 307 -1.39 20.78 -0.62
CA ALA A 307 -2.75 21.28 -0.88
C ALA A 307 -3.57 20.29 -1.72
N ALA A 308 -2.92 19.68 -2.73
CA ALA A 308 -3.55 18.65 -3.55
C ALA A 308 -3.88 17.39 -2.75
N PHE A 309 -3.00 17.02 -1.81
CA PHE A 309 -3.20 15.89 -0.89
C PHE A 309 -4.40 16.11 0.02
N LEU A 310 -4.53 17.30 0.64
CA LEU A 310 -5.68 17.65 1.48
C LEU A 310 -7.00 17.57 0.69
N GLY A 311 -7.03 18.15 -0.51
CA GLY A 311 -8.19 18.09 -1.40
C GLY A 311 -8.54 16.67 -1.82
N ALA A 312 -7.55 15.84 -2.14
CA ALA A 312 -7.75 14.45 -2.50
C ALA A 312 -8.31 13.62 -1.33
N VAL A 313 -7.76 13.76 -0.12
CA VAL A 313 -8.26 13.07 1.09
C VAL A 313 -9.72 13.48 1.37
N ALA A 314 -10.03 14.78 1.34
CA ALA A 314 -11.39 15.28 1.55
C ALA A 314 -12.37 14.77 0.47
N ALA A 315 -11.96 14.77 -0.80
CA ALA A 315 -12.77 14.26 -1.90
C ALA A 315 -13.07 12.76 -1.74
N GLN A 316 -12.09 11.97 -1.31
CA GLN A 316 -12.27 10.55 -1.06
C GLN A 316 -13.30 10.32 0.05
N VAL A 317 -13.18 11.01 1.19
CA VAL A 317 -14.16 10.89 2.28
C VAL A 317 -15.58 11.25 1.81
N ALA A 318 -15.73 12.36 1.08
CA ALA A 318 -17.01 12.79 0.56
C ALA A 318 -17.67 11.73 -0.34
N LEU A 319 -16.89 11.12 -1.23
CA LEU A 319 -17.38 10.10 -2.15
C LEU A 319 -17.67 8.76 -1.45
N VAL A 320 -16.86 8.35 -0.48
CA VAL A 320 -17.15 7.15 0.33
C VAL A 320 -18.45 7.34 1.14
N VAL A 321 -18.64 8.49 1.78
CA VAL A 321 -19.90 8.83 2.48
C VAL A 321 -21.08 8.74 1.51
N TYR A 322 -20.93 9.29 0.31
CA TYR A 322 -21.96 9.22 -0.72
C TYR A 322 -22.33 7.78 -1.12
N HIS A 323 -21.36 6.87 -1.24
CA HIS A 323 -21.62 5.47 -1.60
C HIS A 323 -22.17 4.62 -0.47
N THR A 324 -21.87 5.00 0.78
CA THR A 324 -22.22 4.19 1.95
C THR A 324 -23.51 4.64 2.63
N ASP A 325 -23.97 5.88 2.44
CA ASP A 325 -25.22 6.35 3.04
C ASP A 325 -26.47 5.63 2.48
N PRO A 326 -27.28 4.96 3.33
CA PRO A 326 -28.47 4.23 2.90
C PRO A 326 -29.57 5.09 2.24
N SER A 327 -29.60 6.40 2.52
CA SER A 327 -30.57 7.31 1.89
C SER A 327 -30.27 7.54 0.41
N VAL A 328 -28.99 7.46 0.01
CA VAL A 328 -28.58 7.61 -1.38
C VAL A 328 -29.05 6.44 -2.22
N ALA A 329 -29.02 5.22 -1.67
CA ALA A 329 -29.52 4.01 -2.33
C ALA A 329 -31.04 4.04 -2.53
N ARG A 330 -31.79 4.62 -1.57
CA ARG A 330 -33.25 4.75 -1.62
C ARG A 330 -33.76 5.88 -2.52
N ALA A 331 -32.86 6.73 -3.02
CA ALA A 331 -33.18 7.91 -3.85
C ALA A 331 -34.16 8.90 -3.17
N ASP A 332 -34.12 9.01 -1.84
CA ASP A 332 -34.96 9.92 -1.05
C ASP A 332 -34.54 11.39 -1.21
N LEU A 333 -35.39 12.34 -0.77
CA LEU A 333 -35.03 13.78 -0.66
C LEU A 333 -33.72 13.99 0.13
N ARG A 334 -33.46 13.12 1.12
CA ARG A 334 -32.22 13.11 1.92
C ARG A 334 -30.98 12.77 1.10
N ALA A 335 -31.12 12.06 -0.02
CA ALA A 335 -30.02 11.81 -0.93
C ALA A 335 -29.45 13.10 -1.54
N GLY A 336 -30.29 14.12 -1.77
CA GLY A 336 -29.86 15.44 -2.22
C GLY A 336 -29.00 16.16 -1.16
N LEU A 337 -29.42 16.09 0.10
CA LEU A 337 -28.67 16.65 1.23
C LEU A 337 -27.31 15.98 1.42
N VAL A 338 -27.22 14.65 1.28
CA VAL A 338 -25.94 13.92 1.38
C VAL A 338 -25.03 14.28 0.21
N ARG A 339 -25.55 14.41 -1.02
CA ARG A 339 -24.77 14.79 -2.21
C ARG A 339 -24.08 16.14 -2.08
N LEU A 340 -24.76 17.12 -1.48
CA LEU A 340 -24.25 18.47 -1.33
C LEU A 340 -23.51 18.66 0.01
N GLY A 341 -23.99 18.04 1.08
CA GLY A 341 -23.46 18.20 2.42
C GLY A 341 -22.17 17.42 2.67
N ALA A 342 -22.02 16.21 2.14
CA ALA A 342 -20.83 15.40 2.38
C ALA A 342 -19.52 16.05 1.86
N PRO A 343 -19.48 16.61 0.63
CA PRO A 343 -18.31 17.35 0.15
C PRO A 343 -17.96 18.56 1.01
N VAL A 344 -18.97 19.34 1.41
CA VAL A 344 -18.78 20.52 2.26
C VAL A 344 -18.26 20.13 3.64
N ALA A 345 -18.87 19.12 4.28
CA ALA A 345 -18.44 18.63 5.58
C ALA A 345 -17.01 18.06 5.54
N ALA A 346 -16.69 17.24 4.54
CA ALA A 346 -15.34 16.68 4.39
C ALA A 346 -14.31 17.79 4.17
N PHE A 347 -14.62 18.78 3.34
CA PHE A 347 -13.77 19.94 3.12
C PHE A 347 -13.53 20.72 4.42
N LEU A 348 -14.59 21.12 5.13
CA LEU A 348 -14.51 21.94 6.34
C LEU A 348 -13.79 21.23 7.50
N LEU A 349 -13.85 19.90 7.58
CA LEU A 349 -13.16 19.14 8.62
C LEU A 349 -11.68 18.91 8.30
N ILE A 350 -11.34 18.61 7.04
CA ILE A 350 -10.01 18.10 6.68
C ILE A 350 -9.10 19.23 6.22
N VAL A 351 -9.58 20.12 5.34
CA VAL A 351 -8.71 21.11 4.67
C VAL A 351 -8.25 22.21 5.64
N PRO A 352 -9.11 22.88 6.42
CA PRO A 352 -8.65 23.90 7.37
C PRO A 352 -7.65 23.35 8.39
N LEU A 353 -7.95 22.19 9.00
CA LEU A 353 -7.04 21.60 9.99
C LEU A 353 -5.71 21.16 9.37
N GLY A 354 -5.76 20.57 8.17
CA GLY A 354 -4.55 20.20 7.43
C GLY A 354 -3.66 21.40 7.12
N LEU A 355 -4.24 22.51 6.66
CA LEU A 355 -3.49 23.74 6.39
C LEU A 355 -2.96 24.40 7.67
N LEU A 356 -3.64 24.26 8.81
CA LEU A 356 -3.15 24.79 10.09
C LEU A 356 -1.85 24.12 10.54
N VAL A 357 -1.74 22.80 10.35
CA VAL A 357 -0.52 22.05 10.72
C VAL A 357 0.53 22.14 9.62
N GLY A 358 0.09 22.30 8.37
CA GLY A 358 0.94 22.40 7.18
C GLY A 358 1.86 23.62 7.13
N THR A 359 2.95 23.47 6.39
CA THR A 359 3.82 24.58 5.95
C THR A 359 3.11 25.54 4.97
N ASN A 360 2.25 25.02 4.10
CA ASN A 360 1.53 25.80 3.08
C ASN A 360 0.19 26.36 3.60
N ARG A 361 0.21 27.56 4.19
CA ARG A 361 -0.95 28.23 4.82
C ARG A 361 -1.69 29.24 3.93
N GLY A 362 -1.41 29.27 2.63
CA GLY A 362 -1.93 30.26 1.71
C GLY A 362 -3.42 30.09 1.36
N THR A 363 -4.11 31.20 1.07
CA THR A 363 -5.48 31.20 0.50
C THR A 363 -5.54 30.42 -0.82
N SER A 364 -4.46 30.48 -1.59
CA SER A 364 -4.24 29.71 -2.83
C SER A 364 -4.35 28.20 -2.59
N SER A 365 -3.69 27.68 -1.55
CA SER A 365 -3.74 26.27 -1.13
C SER A 365 -5.16 25.85 -0.69
N PHE A 366 -5.87 26.72 0.03
CA PHE A 366 -7.26 26.47 0.43
C PHE A 366 -8.19 26.35 -0.77
N VAL A 367 -8.08 27.28 -1.73
CA VAL A 367 -8.88 27.26 -2.96
C VAL A 367 -8.49 26.06 -3.85
N ALA A 368 -7.22 25.64 -3.88
CA ALA A 368 -6.77 24.45 -4.60
C ALA A 368 -7.40 23.17 -4.06
N ALA A 369 -7.30 22.96 -2.75
CA ALA A 369 -7.93 21.82 -2.10
C ALA A 369 -9.45 21.79 -2.32
N GLY A 370 -10.12 22.94 -2.21
CA GLY A 370 -11.56 23.07 -2.44
C GLY A 370 -11.97 22.78 -3.88
N SER A 371 -11.17 23.26 -4.84
CA SER A 371 -11.38 23.01 -6.27
C SER A 371 -11.30 21.53 -6.60
N ILE A 372 -10.36 20.80 -6.00
CA ILE A 372 -10.24 19.34 -6.16
C ILE A 372 -11.48 18.64 -5.63
N VAL A 373 -11.99 18.99 -4.45
CA VAL A 373 -13.20 18.38 -3.87
C VAL A 373 -14.41 18.59 -4.79
N VAL A 374 -14.66 19.83 -5.22
CA VAL A 374 -15.78 20.16 -6.09
C VAL A 374 -15.67 19.44 -7.43
N LEU A 375 -14.51 19.51 -8.07
CA LEU A 375 -14.28 18.90 -9.37
C LEU A 375 -14.37 17.37 -9.30
N ALA A 376 -13.86 16.73 -8.26
CA ALA A 376 -13.95 15.28 -8.08
C ALA A 376 -15.40 14.82 -7.97
N VAL A 377 -16.24 15.55 -7.22
CA VAL A 377 -17.67 15.24 -7.08
C VAL A 377 -18.41 15.45 -8.40
N LEU A 378 -18.10 16.52 -9.15
CA LEU A 378 -18.69 16.78 -10.46
C LEU A 378 -18.30 15.72 -11.50
N VAL A 379 -17.01 15.40 -11.59
CA VAL A 379 -16.51 14.33 -12.48
C VAL A 379 -17.13 12.99 -12.11
N HIS A 380 -17.25 12.68 -10.83
CA HIS A 380 -17.90 11.46 -10.37
C HIS A 380 -19.39 11.42 -10.76
N ALA A 381 -20.11 12.53 -10.56
CA ALA A 381 -21.51 12.64 -10.94
C ALA A 381 -21.71 12.49 -12.46
N LEU A 382 -20.82 13.08 -13.27
CA LEU A 382 -20.83 12.94 -14.73
C LEU A 382 -20.53 11.51 -15.17
N ALA A 383 -19.47 10.90 -14.64
CA ALA A 383 -19.09 9.52 -14.93
C ALA A 383 -20.25 8.56 -14.62
N ARG A 384 -21.00 8.81 -13.54
CA ARG A 384 -22.18 8.03 -13.19
C ARG A 384 -23.36 8.19 -14.14
N ARG A 385 -23.50 9.33 -14.80
CA ARG A 385 -24.53 9.56 -15.82
C ARG A 385 -24.17 8.91 -17.15
N LEU A 386 -22.88 8.91 -17.51
CA LEU A 386 -22.39 8.42 -18.79
C LEU A 386 -22.17 6.90 -18.81
N LEU A 387 -21.79 6.30 -17.66
CA LEU A 387 -21.53 4.87 -17.57
C LEU A 387 -22.81 4.11 -17.17
N PRO A 388 -23.17 3.00 -17.85
CA PRO A 388 -24.29 2.15 -17.47
C PRO A 388 -23.96 1.32 -16.22
N LEU A 389 -23.85 1.99 -15.08
CA LEU A 389 -23.38 1.42 -13.81
C LEU A 389 -24.32 0.35 -13.23
N GLU A 390 -25.60 0.34 -13.60
CA GLU A 390 -26.55 -0.68 -13.19
C GLU A 390 -26.19 -2.07 -13.73
N ARG A 391 -25.72 -2.15 -14.99
CA ARG A 391 -25.22 -3.40 -15.59
C ARG A 391 -23.90 -3.86 -14.96
N LEU A 392 -23.11 -2.91 -14.44
CA LEU A 392 -21.81 -3.17 -13.82
C LEU A 392 -21.94 -3.56 -12.34
N ARG A 393 -22.96 -3.04 -11.63
CA ARG A 393 -23.33 -3.44 -10.27
C ARG A 393 -23.71 -4.92 -10.16
N ALA A 394 -24.36 -5.46 -11.18
CA ALA A 394 -24.83 -6.85 -11.22
C ALA A 394 -23.71 -7.91 -11.33
N ARG A 395 -22.49 -7.51 -11.72
CA ARG A 395 -21.36 -8.45 -11.92
C ARG A 395 -20.31 -8.43 -10.79
N ASP A 396 -19.97 -7.26 -10.23
CA ASP A 396 -18.88 -7.09 -9.25
C ASP A 396 -19.09 -5.82 -8.37
N GLY A 397 -20.31 -5.57 -7.87
CA GLY A 397 -20.81 -4.21 -7.56
C GLY A 397 -20.08 -3.29 -6.57
N GLY A 398 -19.10 -3.75 -5.78
CA GLY A 398 -18.32 -2.91 -4.86
C GLY A 398 -17.08 -2.25 -5.50
N PRO A 399 -16.10 -3.04 -6.01
CA PRO A 399 -14.84 -2.53 -6.56
C PRO A 399 -14.98 -1.55 -7.73
N TRP A 400 -16.01 -1.69 -8.58
CA TRP A 400 -16.16 -0.80 -9.73
C TRP A 400 -16.49 0.64 -9.31
N MET A 401 -17.31 0.81 -8.27
CA MET A 401 -17.64 2.14 -7.77
C MET A 401 -16.40 2.84 -7.21
N LEU A 402 -15.57 2.09 -6.48
CA LEU A 402 -14.29 2.58 -5.95
C LEU A 402 -13.32 2.97 -7.06
N ARG A 403 -13.27 2.22 -8.18
CA ARG A 403 -12.48 2.62 -9.36
C ARG A 403 -12.93 3.96 -9.93
N VAL A 404 -14.23 4.13 -10.15
CA VAL A 404 -14.79 5.38 -10.70
C VAL A 404 -14.51 6.54 -9.75
N GLN A 405 -14.65 6.33 -8.44
CA GLN A 405 -14.26 7.29 -7.42
C GLN A 405 -12.79 7.69 -7.53
N THR A 406 -11.87 6.73 -7.49
CA THR A 406 -10.43 6.99 -7.57
C THR A 406 -10.07 7.74 -8.85
N VAL A 407 -10.63 7.34 -10.00
CA VAL A 407 -10.39 8.01 -11.28
C VAL A 407 -10.93 9.45 -11.25
N SER A 408 -12.09 9.68 -10.63
CA SER A 408 -12.67 11.02 -10.51
C SER A 408 -11.78 11.94 -9.66
N VAL A 409 -11.27 11.44 -8.53
CA VAL A 409 -10.32 12.17 -7.68
C VAL A 409 -9.01 12.39 -8.42
N ALA A 410 -8.46 11.38 -9.08
CA ALA A 410 -7.20 11.48 -9.83
C ALA A 410 -7.29 12.53 -10.96
N LEU A 411 -8.38 12.54 -11.73
CA LEU A 411 -8.60 13.52 -12.78
C LEU A 411 -8.76 14.93 -12.22
N ALA A 412 -9.54 15.09 -11.14
CA ALA A 412 -9.70 16.38 -10.48
C ALA A 412 -8.38 16.91 -9.92
N THR A 413 -7.60 16.05 -9.25
CA THR A 413 -6.26 16.36 -8.78
C THR A 413 -5.36 16.76 -9.94
N ALA A 414 -5.29 15.97 -11.02
CA ALA A 414 -4.43 16.26 -12.17
C ALA A 414 -4.76 17.59 -12.87
N LEU A 415 -6.05 17.95 -12.94
CA LEU A 415 -6.49 19.22 -13.54
C LEU A 415 -6.12 20.44 -12.68
N VAL A 416 -6.16 20.31 -11.36
CA VAL A 416 -5.86 21.41 -10.42
C VAL A 416 -4.36 21.48 -10.09
N LEU A 417 -3.63 20.37 -10.22
CA LEU A 417 -2.23 20.24 -9.81
C LEU A 417 -1.29 21.32 -10.36
N PRO A 418 -1.34 21.72 -11.66
CA PRO A 418 -0.45 22.75 -12.19
C PRO A 418 -0.61 24.10 -11.50
N TRP A 419 -1.79 24.37 -10.96
CA TRP A 419 -2.07 25.57 -10.18
C TRP A 419 -1.76 25.36 -8.70
N ALA A 420 -2.13 24.21 -8.13
CA ALA A 420 -1.88 23.86 -6.73
C ALA A 420 -0.38 23.84 -6.36
N VAL A 421 0.48 23.45 -7.29
CA VAL A 421 1.94 23.40 -7.09
C VAL A 421 2.59 24.79 -7.10
N ARG A 422 1.92 25.79 -7.69
CA ARG A 422 2.38 27.19 -7.73
C ARG A 422 1.77 28.04 -6.60
N ALA A 423 0.80 27.48 -5.88
CA ALA A 423 -0.02 28.11 -4.86
C ALA A 423 0.64 27.99 -3.50
#